data_AF-A0A8T6LII1-F1
#
_entry.id   AF-A0A8T6LII1-F1
#
_cell.length_a   1.000
_cell.length_b   1.000
_cell.length_c   1.000
_cell.angle_alpha   90.00
_cell.angle_beta   90.00
_cell.angle_gamma   90.00
#
_symmetry.space_group_name_H-M   'P 1'
#
loop_
_entity.id
_entity.type
_entity.pdbx_description
1 polymer ?
#
loop_
_entity_poly.entity_id
_entity_poly.type
_entity_poly.pdbx_seq_one_letter_code
_entity_poly.pdbx_strand_id
1 'polypeptide(L)'
;MQGAVIRQRIKRLTRQQLSGGLRGVERECLRVTPAGRVAPTPHGEELGSALTHRYITTDFAEALLELITPPVKSTHDVSDWLAALHEFVLSKVDGEQLWAPSMPPAISSDRQLSPARYGSSNIGMLKHIYRLGLANRYGPRMQAIVGIHFNYSPPPDFWGSLPDLESPPSGIVAKRSSWTMGQMRNVRRLAWMPTYLLGASPAFHGSLSRVRTADLKKGRKGTLYAPDATSLRMSSLGYTSALQAGLVISANSLHEYVRDLEAAVHARHAAYGKIGVRVRGRYRQLSDSVLQVENEY
;
A
#
# COMPACT_ATOMS: atom_id res chain seq x y z
N MET A 1 15.56 -32.54 -0.76
CA MET A 1 16.45 -31.95 0.27
C MET A 1 15.83 -30.74 1.01
N GLN A 2 15.31 -29.69 0.33
CA GLN A 2 14.79 -28.48 1.01
C GLN A 2 13.67 -28.73 2.07
N GLY A 3 12.76 -29.66 1.83
CA GLY A 3 11.68 -29.98 2.80
C GLY A 3 12.14 -30.64 4.10
N ALA A 4 13.33 -31.25 4.13
CA ALA A 4 13.90 -31.82 5.36
C ALA A 4 14.48 -30.72 6.26
N VAL A 5 15.18 -29.74 5.65
CA VAL A 5 15.75 -28.58 6.34
C VAL A 5 14.68 -27.71 6.98
N ILE A 6 13.57 -27.43 6.26
CA ILE A 6 12.45 -26.66 6.82
C ILE A 6 11.83 -27.37 8.02
N ARG A 7 11.55 -28.67 7.91
CA ARG A 7 10.99 -29.47 9.02
C ARG A 7 11.92 -29.49 10.23
N GLN A 8 13.23 -29.59 10.02
CA GLN A 8 14.22 -29.54 11.10
C GLN A 8 14.25 -28.16 11.77
N ARG A 9 14.17 -27.07 11.00
CA ARG A 9 14.09 -25.70 11.53
C ARG A 9 12.81 -25.46 12.32
N ILE A 10 11.66 -25.91 11.82
CA ILE A 10 10.37 -25.81 12.52
C ILE A 10 10.41 -26.57 13.85
N LYS A 11 10.96 -27.79 13.86
CA LYS A 11 11.11 -28.60 15.09
C LYS A 11 11.96 -27.93 16.18
N ARG A 12 12.82 -26.98 15.83
CA ARG A 12 13.68 -26.24 16.78
C ARG A 12 13.01 -25.00 17.36
N LEU A 13 11.90 -24.54 16.78
CA LEU A 13 11.18 -23.37 17.25
C LEU A 13 10.14 -23.79 18.28
N THR A 14 10.14 -23.13 19.43
CA THR A 14 9.12 -23.31 20.47
C THR A 14 8.02 -22.26 20.33
N ARG A 15 6.84 -22.55 20.91
CA ARG A 15 5.74 -21.58 20.97
C ARG A 15 6.19 -20.28 21.63
N GLN A 16 7.01 -20.37 22.69
CA GLN A 16 7.54 -19.21 23.41
C GLN A 16 8.36 -18.30 22.48
N GLN A 17 9.24 -18.88 21.66
CA GLN A 17 10.09 -18.14 20.71
C GLN A 17 9.31 -17.48 19.56
N LEU A 18 8.10 -17.95 19.27
CA LEU A 18 7.22 -17.39 18.23
C LEU A 18 6.15 -16.45 18.80
N SER A 19 5.93 -16.47 20.12
CA SER A 19 4.93 -15.67 20.81
C SER A 19 5.43 -14.27 21.17
N GLY A 20 4.54 -13.29 21.17
CA GLY A 20 4.87 -11.91 21.55
C GLY A 20 5.41 -11.04 20.42
N GLY A 21 5.35 -11.48 19.17
CA GLY A 21 5.59 -10.62 18.01
C GLY A 21 4.59 -9.47 17.94
N LEU A 22 5.04 -8.32 17.44
CA LEU A 22 4.21 -7.13 17.29
C LEU A 22 3.51 -7.12 15.93
N ARG A 23 2.31 -6.54 15.90
CA ARG A 23 1.48 -6.38 14.72
C ARG A 23 0.94 -4.96 14.66
N GLY A 24 0.84 -4.39 13.47
CA GLY A 24 0.13 -3.14 13.22
C GLY A 24 -0.64 -3.25 11.91
N VAL A 25 -1.68 -2.44 11.76
CA VAL A 25 -2.48 -2.39 10.53
C VAL A 25 -2.59 -0.95 10.05
N GLU A 26 -2.39 -0.76 8.75
CA GLU A 26 -2.83 0.42 8.02
C GLU A 26 -4.08 0.03 7.23
N ARG A 27 -5.15 0.81 7.34
CA ARG A 27 -6.40 0.60 6.60
C ARG A 27 -6.78 1.87 5.87
N GLU A 28 -6.88 1.76 4.55
CA GLU A 28 -7.27 2.86 3.68
C GLU A 28 -8.77 2.84 3.37
N CYS A 29 -9.38 4.02 3.23
CA CYS A 29 -10.75 4.17 2.77
C CYS A 29 -11.05 5.54 2.18
N LEU A 30 -11.93 5.56 1.19
CA LEU A 30 -12.47 6.82 0.68
C LEU A 30 -13.61 7.31 1.56
N ARG A 31 -13.58 8.59 1.91
CA ARG A 31 -14.77 9.31 2.33
C ARG A 31 -15.70 9.48 1.13
N VAL A 32 -16.97 9.17 1.33
CA VAL A 32 -18.01 9.23 0.30
C VAL A 32 -19.28 9.89 0.85
N THR A 33 -20.06 10.51 -0.03
CA THR A 33 -21.40 10.96 0.31
C THR A 33 -22.36 9.77 0.44
N PRO A 34 -23.55 9.93 1.04
CA PRO A 34 -24.56 8.86 1.14
C PRO A 34 -25.02 8.32 -0.23
N ALA A 35 -24.79 9.08 -1.31
CA ALA A 35 -25.04 8.65 -2.68
C ALA A 35 -23.89 7.80 -3.28
N GLY A 36 -22.86 7.47 -2.50
CA GLY A 36 -21.69 6.70 -2.94
C GLY A 36 -20.80 7.46 -3.90
N ARG A 37 -20.64 8.78 -3.74
CA ARG A 37 -19.70 9.60 -4.52
C ARG A 37 -18.54 10.02 -3.64
N VAL A 38 -17.33 10.09 -4.18
CA VAL A 38 -16.16 10.60 -3.44
C VAL A 38 -16.49 11.97 -2.84
N ALA A 39 -16.23 12.10 -1.53
CA ALA A 39 -16.51 13.32 -0.78
C ALA A 39 -15.69 14.50 -1.35
N PRO A 40 -16.32 15.66 -1.61
CA PRO A 40 -15.62 16.82 -2.16
C PRO A 40 -14.94 17.68 -1.09
N THR A 41 -15.23 17.43 0.19
CA THR A 41 -14.72 18.19 1.33
C THR A 41 -13.25 17.86 1.58
N PRO A 42 -12.47 18.81 2.12
CA PRO A 42 -11.09 18.56 2.53
C PRO A 42 -11.02 17.62 3.75
N HIS A 43 -9.82 17.23 4.15
CA HIS A 43 -9.60 16.57 5.43
C HIS A 43 -10.09 17.49 6.56
N GLY A 44 -10.94 16.96 7.45
CA GLY A 44 -11.58 17.75 8.51
C GLY A 44 -10.58 18.21 9.56
N GLU A 45 -10.68 19.46 10.01
CA GLU A 45 -9.79 20.03 11.04
C GLU A 45 -9.87 19.25 12.37
N GLU A 46 -11.04 18.68 12.68
CA GLU A 46 -11.25 17.85 13.88
C GLU A 46 -10.48 16.52 13.86
N LEU A 47 -10.02 16.06 12.69
CA LEU A 47 -9.12 14.90 12.56
C LEU A 47 -7.65 15.29 12.76
N GLY A 48 -7.37 16.58 12.94
CA GLY A 48 -6.05 17.14 13.10
C GLY A 48 -5.29 17.30 11.78
N SER A 49 -3.96 17.36 11.88
CA SER A 49 -3.09 17.50 10.72
C SER A 49 -2.74 16.13 10.15
N ALA A 50 -3.23 15.81 8.95
CA ALA A 50 -2.86 14.60 8.23
C ALA A 50 -1.33 14.45 8.06
N LEU A 51 -0.55 15.54 8.06
CA LEU A 51 0.90 15.47 7.96
C LEU A 51 1.58 14.85 9.20
N THR A 52 1.02 15.08 10.39
CA THR A 52 1.71 14.81 11.67
C THR A 52 0.90 13.96 12.64
N HIS A 53 -0.38 13.71 12.36
CA HIS A 53 -1.24 12.91 13.21
C HIS A 53 -0.83 11.43 13.14
N ARG A 54 -0.69 10.77 14.29
CA ARG A 54 -0.03 9.46 14.40
C ARG A 54 -0.85 8.28 13.88
N TYR A 55 -2.18 8.42 13.90
CA TYR A 55 -3.10 7.29 13.70
C TYR A 55 -4.11 7.51 12.56
N ILE A 56 -4.21 8.72 12.05
CA ILE A 56 -5.20 9.13 11.05
C ILE A 56 -4.47 10.08 10.12
N THR A 57 -4.38 9.72 8.85
CA THR A 57 -3.76 10.55 7.81
C THR A 57 -4.54 10.39 6.51
N THR A 58 -3.98 10.87 5.42
CA THR A 58 -4.48 10.65 4.07
C THR A 58 -3.41 9.97 3.23
N ASP A 59 -3.82 9.03 2.39
CA ASP A 59 -2.94 8.52 1.33
C ASP A 59 -3.05 9.40 0.08
N PHE A 60 -3.33 8.86 -1.11
CA PHE A 60 -3.14 9.60 -2.36
C PHE A 60 -4.03 10.84 -2.48
N ALA A 61 -5.32 10.70 -2.21
CA ALA A 61 -6.30 11.76 -2.37
C ALA A 61 -6.71 12.38 -1.03
N GLU A 62 -7.15 13.63 -1.05
CA GLU A 62 -7.62 14.35 0.14
C GLU A 62 -8.82 13.65 0.83
N ALA A 63 -9.62 12.92 0.04
CA ALA A 63 -10.74 12.12 0.53
C ALA A 63 -10.34 10.69 0.94
N LEU A 64 -9.10 10.26 0.71
CA LEU A 64 -8.64 8.90 0.99
C LEU A 64 -7.96 8.88 2.35
N LEU A 65 -8.71 8.53 3.38
CA LEU A 65 -8.20 8.36 4.74
C LEU A 65 -7.38 7.09 4.87
N GLU A 66 -6.33 7.16 5.69
CA GLU A 66 -5.54 6.02 6.11
C GLU A 66 -5.49 5.98 7.65
N LEU A 67 -5.94 4.87 8.21
CA LEU A 67 -6.00 4.63 9.66
C LEU A 67 -4.88 3.69 10.06
N ILE A 68 -4.04 4.10 11.00
CA ILE A 68 -2.80 3.42 11.35
C ILE A 68 -2.83 3.05 12.83
N THR A 69 -2.79 1.75 13.14
CA THR A 69 -2.69 1.29 14.53
C THR A 69 -1.26 1.37 15.04
N PRO A 70 -1.04 1.55 16.35
CA PRO A 70 0.27 1.29 16.94
C PRO A 70 0.65 -0.20 16.84
N PRO A 71 1.94 -0.55 16.99
CA PRO A 71 2.37 -1.94 17.08
C PRO A 71 1.96 -2.55 18.43
N VAL A 72 1.18 -3.63 18.38
CA VAL A 72 0.59 -4.30 19.56
C VAL A 72 0.84 -5.81 19.53
N LYS A 73 0.70 -6.49 20.68
CA LYS A 73 1.05 -7.92 20.84
C LYS A 73 -0.08 -8.87 20.48
N SER A 74 -1.33 -8.43 20.48
CA SER A 74 -2.50 -9.24 20.16
C SER A 74 -3.20 -8.76 18.91
N THR A 75 -3.84 -9.67 18.17
CA THR A 75 -4.75 -9.29 17.08
C THR A 75 -6.05 -8.68 17.61
N HIS A 76 -6.43 -8.99 18.86
CA HIS A 76 -7.57 -8.34 19.52
C HIS A 76 -7.30 -6.85 19.70
N ASP A 77 -6.14 -6.49 20.24
CA ASP A 77 -5.73 -5.09 20.42
C ASP A 77 -5.73 -4.32 19.08
N VAL A 78 -5.32 -4.96 17.97
CA VAL A 78 -5.39 -4.35 16.63
C VAL A 78 -6.83 -4.03 16.25
N SER A 79 -7.74 -4.99 16.46
CA SER A 79 -9.17 -4.80 16.18
C SER A 79 -9.78 -3.70 17.04
N ASP A 80 -9.46 -3.65 18.33
CA ASP A 80 -9.95 -2.61 19.25
C ASP A 80 -9.45 -1.22 18.82
N TRP A 81 -8.17 -1.10 18.45
CA TRP A 81 -7.61 0.15 17.93
C TRP A 81 -8.29 0.58 16.64
N LEU A 82 -8.48 -0.35 15.69
CA LEU A 82 -9.19 -0.02 14.45
C LEU A 82 -10.64 0.39 14.73
N ALA A 83 -11.36 -0.31 15.60
CA ALA A 83 -12.73 0.05 15.97
C ALA A 83 -12.79 1.47 16.54
N ALA A 84 -11.94 1.78 17.52
CA ALA A 84 -11.88 3.11 18.13
C ALA A 84 -11.52 4.21 17.11
N LEU A 85 -10.57 3.96 16.19
CA LEU A 85 -10.23 4.91 15.13
C LEU A 85 -11.40 5.14 14.17
N HIS A 86 -12.11 4.08 13.78
CA HIS A 86 -13.29 4.20 12.91
C HIS A 86 -14.43 4.95 13.61
N GLU A 87 -14.73 4.64 14.87
CA GLU A 87 -15.75 5.34 15.65
C GLU A 87 -15.42 6.83 15.78
N PHE A 88 -14.18 7.15 16.13
CA PHE A 88 -13.73 8.53 16.21
C PHE A 88 -13.88 9.24 14.86
N VAL A 89 -13.35 8.67 13.77
CA VAL A 89 -13.46 9.29 12.43
C VAL A 89 -14.92 9.48 12.02
N LEU A 90 -15.76 8.46 12.18
CA LEU A 90 -17.18 8.54 11.82
C LEU A 90 -17.93 9.59 12.63
N SER A 91 -17.53 9.85 13.88
CA SER A 91 -18.10 10.94 14.70
C SER A 91 -17.68 12.34 14.22
N LYS A 92 -16.71 12.44 13.31
CA LYS A 92 -16.11 13.70 12.80
C LYS A 92 -16.32 13.94 11.31
N VAL A 93 -16.85 12.97 10.56
CA VAL A 93 -17.13 13.10 9.12
C VAL A 93 -18.63 13.23 8.86
N ASP A 94 -19.25 14.24 9.48
CA ASP A 94 -20.70 14.47 9.41
C ASP A 94 -21.24 14.53 7.97
N GLY A 95 -22.28 13.76 7.71
CA GLY A 95 -22.92 13.68 6.38
C GLY A 95 -22.13 12.88 5.34
N GLU A 96 -21.02 12.24 5.73
CA GLU A 96 -20.21 11.35 4.88
C GLU A 96 -20.20 9.92 5.44
N GLN A 97 -19.63 9.00 4.66
CA GLN A 97 -19.47 7.59 4.99
C GLN A 97 -18.07 7.13 4.57
N LEU A 98 -17.61 6.02 5.12
CA LEU A 98 -16.36 5.38 4.71
C LEU A 98 -16.66 4.25 3.73
N TRP A 99 -16.07 4.32 2.55
CA TRP A 99 -16.19 3.27 1.53
C TRP A 99 -15.48 2.00 2.01
N ALA A 100 -16.22 0.90 2.12
CA ALA A 100 -15.71 -0.37 2.63
C ALA A 100 -14.91 -1.19 1.59
N PRO A 101 -15.35 -1.32 0.32
CA PRO A 101 -14.63 -2.13 -0.68
C PRO A 101 -13.29 -1.54 -1.12
N SER A 102 -12.35 -2.40 -1.53
CA SER A 102 -11.07 -1.97 -2.10
C SER A 102 -11.21 -1.20 -3.41
N MET A 103 -12.10 -1.65 -4.30
CA MET A 103 -12.34 -0.96 -5.57
C MET A 103 -13.25 0.25 -5.30
N PRO A 104 -12.89 1.46 -5.75
CA PRO A 104 -13.61 2.67 -5.40
C PRO A 104 -15.02 2.70 -6.02
N PRO A 105 -15.90 3.61 -5.56
CA PRO A 105 -17.20 3.81 -6.17
C PRO A 105 -17.08 4.39 -7.59
N ALA A 106 -18.22 4.69 -8.21
CA ALA A 106 -18.24 5.39 -9.49
C ALA A 106 -17.53 6.76 -9.38
N ILE A 107 -16.55 6.98 -10.25
CA ILE A 107 -15.78 8.23 -10.36
C ILE A 107 -16.16 8.90 -11.68
N SER A 108 -16.88 10.01 -11.60
CA SER A 108 -17.33 10.74 -12.80
C SER A 108 -16.22 11.58 -13.41
N SER A 109 -15.27 12.04 -12.59
CA SER A 109 -14.16 12.89 -13.02
C SER A 109 -12.93 12.67 -12.14
N ASP A 110 -11.75 12.70 -12.77
CA ASP A 110 -10.46 12.59 -12.08
C ASP A 110 -10.26 13.74 -11.07
N ARG A 111 -10.97 14.87 -11.24
CA ARG A 111 -10.95 16.00 -10.29
C ARG A 111 -11.49 15.64 -8.90
N GLN A 112 -12.35 14.63 -8.79
CA GLN A 112 -12.84 14.14 -7.50
C GLN A 112 -11.73 13.51 -6.65
N LEU A 113 -10.64 13.08 -7.29
CA LEU A 113 -9.49 12.45 -6.65
C LEU A 113 -8.33 13.44 -6.55
N SER A 114 -8.62 14.60 -5.97
CA SER A 114 -7.63 15.65 -5.78
C SER A 114 -6.51 15.15 -4.86
N PRO A 115 -5.23 15.27 -5.25
CA PRO A 115 -4.10 14.84 -4.42
C PRO A 115 -4.12 15.47 -3.03
N ALA A 116 -3.82 14.66 -2.01
CA ALA A 116 -3.83 15.08 -0.62
C ALA A 116 -2.93 16.28 -0.35
N ARG A 117 -3.37 17.15 0.56
CA ARG A 117 -2.69 18.39 0.95
C ARG A 117 -2.17 18.27 2.38
N TYR A 118 -0.96 18.78 2.59
CA TYR A 118 -0.24 18.68 3.86
C TYR A 118 0.30 20.04 4.33
N GLY A 119 -0.38 21.13 3.97
CA GLY A 119 0.08 22.50 4.23
C GLY A 119 1.22 22.97 3.32
N SER A 120 1.86 24.08 3.70
CA SER A 120 2.87 24.79 2.89
C SER A 120 4.32 24.54 3.32
N SER A 121 4.56 23.69 4.32
CA SER A 121 5.91 23.29 4.73
C SER A 121 6.63 22.53 3.60
N ASN A 122 7.96 22.54 3.59
CA ASN A 122 8.73 21.82 2.55
C ASN A 122 8.34 20.33 2.48
N ILE A 123 8.20 19.66 3.63
CA ILE A 123 7.81 18.25 3.67
C ILE A 123 6.35 18.02 3.23
N GLY A 124 5.44 18.94 3.57
CA GLY A 124 4.05 18.87 3.13
C GLY A 124 3.93 19.06 1.62
N MET A 125 4.66 20.02 1.07
CA MET A 125 4.74 20.25 -0.37
C MET A 125 5.42 19.08 -1.09
N LEU A 126 6.47 18.48 -0.52
CA LEU A 126 7.10 17.28 -1.09
C LEU A 126 6.09 16.13 -1.23
N LYS A 127 5.34 15.83 -0.17
CA LYS A 127 4.30 14.78 -0.18
C LYS A 127 3.17 15.08 -1.17
N HIS A 128 2.78 16.35 -1.32
CA HIS A 128 1.78 16.77 -2.29
C HIS A 128 2.29 16.62 -3.74
N ILE A 129 3.53 17.08 -4.02
CA ILE A 129 4.14 16.99 -5.35
C ILE A 129 4.38 15.54 -5.76
N TYR A 130 4.76 14.67 -4.81
CA TYR A 130 4.85 13.23 -5.04
C TYR A 130 3.53 12.66 -5.60
N ARG A 131 2.39 13.00 -4.97
CA ARG A 131 1.05 12.56 -5.41
C ARG A 131 0.63 13.20 -6.73
N LEU A 132 1.03 14.44 -7.00
CA LEU A 132 0.89 15.02 -8.35
C LEU A 132 1.63 14.18 -9.39
N GLY A 133 2.83 13.70 -9.07
CA GLY A 133 3.58 12.79 -9.93
C GLY A 133 2.85 11.48 -10.17
N LEU A 134 2.34 10.83 -9.11
CA LEU A 134 1.54 9.60 -9.25
C LEU A 134 0.31 9.81 -10.13
N ALA A 135 -0.40 10.93 -9.94
CA ALA A 135 -1.56 11.30 -10.75
C ALA A 135 -1.20 11.45 -12.24
N ASN A 136 -0.07 12.08 -12.55
CA ASN A 136 0.39 12.29 -13.92
C ASN A 136 0.96 11.03 -14.58
N ARG A 137 1.59 10.14 -13.80
CA ARG A 137 2.22 8.91 -14.28
C ARG A 137 1.23 7.76 -14.46
N TYR A 138 0.35 7.56 -13.48
CA TYR A 138 -0.53 6.38 -13.39
C TYR A 138 -2.02 6.71 -13.51
N GLY A 139 -2.38 7.99 -13.35
CA GLY A 139 -3.77 8.43 -13.33
C GLY A 139 -4.40 8.37 -11.94
N PRO A 140 -5.23 9.36 -11.54
CA PRO A 140 -5.81 9.40 -10.20
C PRO A 140 -6.69 8.19 -9.85
N ARG A 141 -7.39 7.60 -10.83
CA ARG A 141 -8.32 6.49 -10.60
C ARG A 141 -7.66 5.24 -10.06
N MET A 142 -6.47 4.89 -10.54
CA MET A 142 -5.69 3.77 -10.00
C MET A 142 -5.38 4.01 -8.53
N GLN A 143 -5.04 5.25 -8.18
CA GLN A 143 -4.63 5.66 -6.85
C GLN A 143 -5.79 5.76 -5.84
N ALA A 144 -7.03 5.56 -6.29
CA ALA A 144 -8.21 5.48 -5.43
C ALA A 144 -8.55 4.06 -5.00
N ILE A 145 -7.81 3.06 -5.48
CA ILE A 145 -7.94 1.66 -5.05
C ILE A 145 -7.25 1.50 -3.71
N VAL A 146 -7.99 1.08 -2.70
CA VAL A 146 -7.52 1.04 -1.31
C VAL A 146 -7.15 -0.38 -0.86
N GLY A 147 -6.28 -0.46 0.13
CA GLY A 147 -5.80 -1.71 0.72
C GLY A 147 -5.86 -1.76 2.24
N ILE A 148 -5.33 -2.88 2.74
CA ILE A 148 -4.95 -3.07 4.14
C ILE A 148 -3.49 -3.51 4.12
N HIS A 149 -2.63 -2.83 4.88
CA HIS A 149 -1.27 -3.27 5.11
C HIS A 149 -1.19 -3.92 6.48
N PHE A 150 -0.66 -5.14 6.53
CA PHE A 150 -0.43 -5.87 7.76
C PHE A 150 1.07 -5.87 8.07
N ASN A 151 1.43 -5.13 9.10
CA ASN A 151 2.80 -4.99 9.57
C ASN A 151 3.07 -6.02 10.68
N TYR A 152 4.20 -6.72 10.61
CA TYR A 152 4.59 -7.74 11.60
C TYR A 152 6.08 -7.70 11.90
N SER A 153 6.44 -7.87 13.18
CA SER A 153 7.82 -8.12 13.60
C SER A 153 7.89 -9.30 14.58
N PRO A 154 8.83 -10.25 14.39
CA PRO A 154 9.08 -11.31 15.37
C PRO A 154 9.48 -10.77 16.75
N PRO A 155 9.19 -11.50 17.85
CA PRO A 155 9.61 -11.12 19.20
C PRO A 155 11.14 -11.12 19.33
N PRO A 156 11.72 -10.40 20.31
CA PRO A 156 13.18 -10.38 20.53
C PRO A 156 13.82 -11.78 20.65
N ASP A 157 13.18 -12.69 21.40
CA ASP A 157 13.68 -14.04 21.67
C ASP A 157 13.78 -14.92 20.40
N PHE A 158 12.98 -14.62 19.37
CA PHE A 158 13.01 -15.31 18.09
C PHE A 158 14.42 -15.29 17.47
N TRP A 159 15.10 -14.15 17.55
CA TRP A 159 16.38 -13.94 16.87
C TRP A 159 17.51 -14.77 17.48
N GLY A 160 17.46 -15.03 18.78
CA GLY A 160 18.42 -15.93 19.45
C GLY A 160 18.21 -17.40 19.06
N SER A 161 16.96 -17.78 18.76
CA SER A 161 16.59 -19.17 18.43
C SER A 161 16.85 -19.59 16.99
N LEU A 162 16.97 -18.63 16.07
CA LEU A 162 17.26 -18.92 14.67
C LEU A 162 18.64 -19.58 14.59
N PRO A 163 18.78 -20.78 13.99
CA PRO A 163 20.09 -21.38 13.77
C PRO A 163 20.93 -20.39 12.97
N ASP A 164 22.25 -20.45 13.15
CA ASP A 164 23.17 -19.77 12.24
C ASP A 164 22.81 -20.24 10.84
N LEU A 165 22.22 -19.32 10.07
CA LEU A 165 21.83 -19.55 8.69
C LEU A 165 23.15 -19.74 7.95
N GLU A 166 23.60 -20.98 7.82
CA GLU A 166 24.78 -21.43 7.05
C GLU A 166 25.81 -20.28 6.86
N SER A 167 26.56 -19.98 7.93
CA SER A 167 27.52 -18.87 8.05
C SER A 167 26.96 -17.45 7.78
N PRO A 168 26.47 -16.73 8.81
CA PRO A 168 25.92 -15.39 8.65
C PRO A 168 26.99 -14.27 8.68
N PRO A 169 26.74 -13.12 8.03
CA PRO A 169 27.49 -11.88 8.29
C PRO A 169 27.34 -11.47 9.77
N SER A 170 28.40 -10.94 10.38
CA SER A 170 28.47 -10.65 11.82
C SER A 170 27.42 -9.63 12.29
N GLY A 171 26.70 -9.94 13.37
CA GLY A 171 25.84 -8.99 14.10
C GLY A 171 24.33 -9.19 13.91
N ILE A 172 23.55 -8.71 14.90
CA ILE A 172 22.08 -8.88 14.93
C ILE A 172 21.37 -8.23 13.74
N VAL A 173 21.89 -7.10 13.23
CA VAL A 173 21.33 -6.40 12.07
C VAL A 173 21.43 -7.27 10.82
N ALA A 174 22.61 -7.79 10.52
CA ALA A 174 22.83 -8.68 9.38
C ALA A 174 21.92 -9.92 9.42
N LYS A 175 21.78 -10.53 10.61
CA LYS A 175 20.88 -11.66 10.84
C LYS A 175 19.41 -11.32 10.53
N ARG A 176 18.92 -10.19 11.06
CA ARG A 176 17.55 -9.69 10.81
C ARG A 176 17.33 -9.38 9.33
N SER A 177 18.24 -8.65 8.69
CA SER A 177 18.15 -8.30 7.28
C SER A 177 18.14 -9.53 6.38
N SER A 178 19.02 -10.51 6.63
CA SER A 178 19.05 -11.77 5.87
C SER A 178 17.74 -12.55 6.03
N TRP A 179 17.19 -12.62 7.24
CA TRP A 179 15.91 -13.27 7.49
C TRP A 179 14.76 -12.53 6.78
N THR A 180 14.69 -11.20 6.88
CA THR A 180 13.66 -10.37 6.25
C THR A 180 13.68 -10.52 4.73
N MET A 181 14.87 -10.47 4.11
CA MET A 181 15.02 -10.70 2.67
C MET A 181 14.55 -12.11 2.27
N GLY A 182 14.86 -13.12 3.11
CA GLY A 182 14.31 -14.47 2.97
C GLY A 182 12.77 -14.51 3.02
N GLN A 183 12.16 -13.76 3.95
CA GLN A 183 10.70 -13.65 4.03
C GLN A 183 10.12 -12.94 2.81
N MET A 184 10.74 -11.85 2.32
CA MET A 184 10.29 -11.17 1.10
C MET A 184 10.24 -12.13 -0.09
N ARG A 185 11.26 -12.99 -0.26
CA ARG A 185 11.26 -14.03 -1.30
C ARG A 185 10.12 -15.03 -1.11
N ASN A 186 9.84 -15.46 0.12
CA ASN A 186 8.74 -16.37 0.41
C ASN A 186 7.36 -15.72 0.20
N VAL A 187 7.18 -14.47 0.61
CA VAL A 187 5.97 -13.69 0.36
C VAL A 187 5.74 -13.56 -1.14
N ARG A 188 6.75 -13.19 -1.94
CA ARG A 188 6.63 -13.14 -3.42
C ARG A 188 6.20 -14.49 -4.01
N ARG A 189 6.73 -15.61 -3.51
CA ARG A 189 6.36 -16.97 -3.96
C ARG A 189 4.93 -17.39 -3.57
N LEU A 190 4.45 -16.90 -2.42
CA LEU A 190 3.18 -17.30 -1.82
C LEU A 190 2.08 -16.22 -1.90
N ALA A 191 2.33 -15.09 -2.58
CA ALA A 191 1.40 -13.96 -2.66
C ALA A 191 0.04 -14.33 -3.29
N TRP A 192 0.00 -15.39 -4.10
CA TRP A 192 -1.24 -15.93 -4.65
C TRP A 192 -2.18 -16.44 -3.55
N MET A 193 -1.66 -16.93 -2.43
CA MET A 193 -2.45 -17.56 -1.36
C MET A 193 -3.36 -16.56 -0.62
N PRO A 194 -2.86 -15.43 -0.06
CA PRO A 194 -3.75 -14.43 0.53
C PRO A 194 -4.67 -13.78 -0.53
N THR A 195 -4.19 -13.62 -1.77
CA THR A 195 -5.01 -13.10 -2.87
C THR A 195 -6.18 -14.04 -3.19
N TYR A 196 -5.97 -15.35 -3.10
CA TYR A 196 -7.01 -16.36 -3.32
C TYR A 196 -7.97 -16.46 -2.12
N LEU A 197 -7.45 -16.55 -0.89
CA LEU A 197 -8.24 -16.78 0.33
C LEU A 197 -8.99 -15.53 0.83
N LEU A 198 -8.37 -14.36 0.69
CA LEU A 198 -8.85 -13.10 1.27
C LEU A 198 -9.21 -12.05 0.22
N GLY A 199 -9.07 -12.39 -1.07
CA GLY A 199 -9.44 -11.52 -2.18
C GLY A 199 -10.93 -11.18 -2.13
N ALA A 200 -11.25 -9.89 -2.01
CA ALA A 200 -12.62 -9.39 -1.92
C ALA A 200 -12.89 -8.28 -2.96
N SER A 201 -12.29 -8.38 -4.15
CA SER A 201 -12.50 -7.41 -5.23
C SER A 201 -12.76 -8.06 -6.59
N PRO A 202 -13.76 -8.95 -6.73
CA PRO A 202 -14.10 -9.59 -8.01
C PRO A 202 -14.76 -8.63 -9.02
N ALA A 203 -15.16 -7.44 -8.58
CA ALA A 203 -15.93 -6.48 -9.33
C ALA A 203 -15.48 -5.04 -9.06
N PHE A 204 -15.72 -4.15 -10.03
CA PHE A 204 -15.47 -2.72 -9.91
C PHE A 204 -16.42 -1.92 -10.81
N HIS A 205 -16.58 -0.62 -10.58
CA HIS A 205 -17.40 0.21 -11.46
C HIS A 205 -16.65 0.53 -12.76
N GLY A 206 -17.32 0.44 -13.92
CA GLY A 206 -16.74 0.62 -15.24
C GLY A 206 -16.08 2.00 -15.49
N SER A 207 -16.30 2.98 -14.62
CA SER A 207 -15.54 4.23 -14.61
C SER A 207 -14.06 4.03 -14.26
N LEU A 208 -13.66 2.98 -13.56
CA LEU A 208 -12.25 2.80 -13.19
C LEU A 208 -11.38 2.46 -14.39
N SER A 209 -11.92 1.71 -15.34
CA SER A 209 -11.16 1.17 -16.45
C SER A 209 -11.15 2.13 -17.65
N ARG A 210 -9.94 2.37 -18.18
CA ARG A 210 -9.75 2.97 -19.51
C ARG A 210 -9.73 1.92 -20.63
N VAL A 211 -9.62 0.62 -20.28
CA VAL A 211 -9.50 -0.50 -21.22
C VAL A 211 -10.41 -1.64 -20.79
N ARG A 212 -11.50 -1.85 -21.52
CA ARG A 212 -12.37 -3.02 -21.30
C ARG A 212 -11.67 -4.26 -21.86
N THR A 213 -11.40 -5.23 -21.00
CA THR A 213 -10.94 -6.55 -21.44
C THR A 213 -12.15 -7.40 -21.86
N ALA A 214 -11.93 -8.34 -22.78
CA ALA A 214 -12.99 -9.24 -23.27
C ALA A 214 -13.56 -10.14 -22.17
N ASP A 215 -12.77 -10.39 -21.11
CA ASP A 215 -13.10 -11.35 -20.05
C ASP A 215 -14.04 -10.78 -18.95
N LEU A 216 -14.33 -9.47 -18.98
CA LEU A 216 -15.20 -8.85 -17.99
C LEU A 216 -16.68 -8.94 -18.39
N LYS A 217 -17.51 -9.45 -17.48
CA LYS A 217 -18.96 -9.44 -17.61
C LYS A 217 -19.55 -8.14 -17.07
N LYS A 218 -20.66 -7.70 -17.68
CA LYS A 218 -21.43 -6.55 -17.20
C LYS A 218 -22.34 -6.98 -16.06
N GLY A 219 -22.26 -6.27 -14.94
CA GLY A 219 -23.22 -6.30 -13.84
C GLY A 219 -24.25 -5.17 -13.94
N ARG A 220 -24.95 -4.92 -12.84
CA ARG A 220 -25.89 -3.80 -12.72
C ARG A 220 -25.16 -2.48 -12.45
N LYS A 221 -25.84 -1.34 -12.71
CA LYS A 221 -25.38 0.01 -12.35
C LYS A 221 -23.93 0.31 -12.76
N GLY A 222 -23.53 -0.12 -13.96
CA GLY A 222 -22.20 0.15 -14.50
C GLY A 222 -21.07 -0.73 -13.94
N THR A 223 -21.37 -1.70 -13.07
CA THR A 223 -20.38 -2.66 -12.56
C THR A 223 -19.86 -3.58 -13.66
N LEU A 224 -18.55 -3.83 -13.64
CA LEU A 224 -17.86 -4.88 -14.39
C LEU A 224 -17.30 -5.89 -13.40
N TYR A 225 -17.33 -7.18 -13.73
CA TYR A 225 -16.81 -8.22 -12.85
C TYR A 225 -16.23 -9.40 -13.65
N ALA A 226 -15.32 -10.14 -13.03
CA ALA A 226 -14.80 -11.40 -13.54
C ALA A 226 -15.33 -12.54 -12.64
N PRO A 227 -16.10 -13.51 -13.16
CA PRO A 227 -16.80 -14.53 -12.36
C PRO A 227 -15.91 -15.31 -11.40
N ASP A 228 -14.70 -15.67 -11.85
CA ASP A 228 -13.77 -16.52 -11.10
C ASP A 228 -12.63 -15.73 -10.45
N ALA A 229 -12.66 -14.39 -10.54
CA ALA A 229 -11.64 -13.55 -9.92
C ALA A 229 -11.86 -13.45 -8.41
N THR A 230 -10.78 -13.53 -7.64
CA THR A 230 -10.81 -13.22 -6.20
C THR A 230 -10.50 -11.76 -5.94
N SER A 231 -9.45 -11.21 -6.59
CA SER A 231 -8.98 -9.85 -6.36
C SER A 231 -8.51 -9.15 -7.63
N LEU A 232 -9.40 -8.36 -8.25
CA LEU A 232 -9.03 -7.49 -9.38
C LEU A 232 -8.11 -6.35 -8.94
N ARG A 233 -8.10 -5.96 -7.65
CA ARG A 233 -7.11 -5.02 -7.08
C ARG A 233 -5.66 -5.46 -7.37
N MET A 234 -5.39 -6.76 -7.32
CA MET A 234 -4.05 -7.32 -7.53
C MET A 234 -3.77 -7.67 -9.01
N SER A 235 -4.68 -7.34 -9.93
CA SER A 235 -4.53 -7.58 -11.37
C SER A 235 -3.96 -6.35 -12.10
N SER A 236 -3.74 -6.48 -13.41
CA SER A 236 -3.41 -5.36 -14.30
C SER A 236 -4.51 -4.29 -14.43
N LEU A 237 -5.73 -4.58 -13.97
CA LEU A 237 -6.84 -3.62 -13.87
C LEU A 237 -6.86 -2.87 -12.54
N GLY A 238 -6.02 -3.29 -11.60
CA GLY A 238 -5.99 -2.80 -10.22
C GLY A 238 -4.84 -1.83 -9.95
N TYR A 239 -4.23 -1.95 -8.77
CA TYR A 239 -3.14 -1.10 -8.31
C TYR A 239 -1.79 -1.66 -8.79
N THR A 240 -1.59 -1.73 -10.10
CA THR A 240 -0.31 -2.13 -10.71
C THR A 240 -0.03 -1.32 -11.98
N SER A 241 1.23 -0.91 -12.18
CA SER A 241 1.66 -0.33 -13.45
C SER A 241 2.57 -1.30 -14.21
N ALA A 242 2.43 -1.34 -15.54
CA ALA A 242 3.28 -2.17 -16.39
C ALA A 242 4.78 -1.80 -16.29
N LEU A 243 5.08 -0.53 -15.98
CA LEU A 243 6.45 -0.07 -15.76
C LEU A 243 7.05 -0.69 -14.49
N GLN A 244 6.31 -0.65 -13.36
CA GLN A 244 6.76 -1.27 -12.10
C GLN A 244 6.84 -2.79 -12.24
N ALA A 245 5.95 -3.42 -13.02
CA ALA A 245 6.01 -4.86 -13.28
C ALA A 245 7.30 -5.30 -13.99
N GLY A 246 7.93 -4.40 -14.74
CA GLY A 246 9.24 -4.62 -15.37
C GLY A 246 10.44 -4.32 -14.47
N LEU A 247 10.23 -3.72 -13.30
CA LEU A 247 11.32 -3.35 -12.39
C LEU A 247 11.74 -4.55 -11.54
N VAL A 248 12.97 -5.03 -11.75
CA VAL A 248 13.53 -6.17 -11.01
C VAL A 248 14.39 -5.67 -9.87
N ILE A 249 13.80 -5.58 -8.67
CA ILE A 249 14.52 -5.27 -7.43
C ILE A 249 14.86 -6.58 -6.69
N SER A 250 16.15 -6.84 -6.48
CA SER A 250 16.63 -8.04 -5.80
C SER A 250 16.18 -8.07 -4.35
N ALA A 251 15.60 -9.20 -3.92
CA ALA A 251 15.32 -9.49 -2.51
C ALA A 251 16.28 -10.56 -1.97
N ASN A 252 17.49 -10.69 -2.54
CA ASN A 252 18.47 -11.68 -2.10
C ASN A 252 19.22 -11.23 -0.85
N SER A 253 19.66 -9.97 -0.84
CA SER A 253 20.36 -9.31 0.27
C SER A 253 19.89 -7.87 0.42
N LEU A 254 20.09 -7.28 1.61
CA LEU A 254 19.75 -5.87 1.85
C LEU A 254 20.56 -4.93 0.95
N HIS A 255 21.84 -5.25 0.73
CA HIS A 255 22.71 -4.45 -0.12
C HIS A 255 22.20 -4.42 -1.57
N GLU A 256 21.86 -5.57 -2.15
CA GLU A 256 21.30 -5.59 -3.50
C GLU A 256 19.95 -4.87 -3.57
N TYR A 257 19.08 -5.07 -2.58
CA TYR A 257 17.77 -4.40 -2.52
C TYR A 257 17.90 -2.88 -2.53
N VAL A 258 18.77 -2.32 -1.68
CA VAL A 258 19.02 -0.88 -1.61
C VAL A 258 19.65 -0.37 -2.89
N ARG A 259 20.70 -1.04 -3.39
CA ARG A 259 21.36 -0.65 -4.64
C ARG A 259 20.39 -0.59 -5.81
N ASP A 260 19.54 -1.60 -5.97
CA ASP A 260 18.62 -1.68 -7.10
C ASP A 260 17.51 -0.62 -6.98
N LEU A 261 17.00 -0.33 -5.76
CA LEU A 261 16.04 0.75 -5.53
C LEU A 261 16.66 2.13 -5.78
N GLU A 262 17.86 2.38 -5.27
CA GLU A 262 18.60 3.62 -5.51
C GLU A 262 18.81 3.83 -7.02
N ALA A 263 19.20 2.78 -7.74
CA ALA A 263 19.33 2.85 -9.20
C ALA A 263 18.01 3.24 -9.87
N ALA A 264 16.87 2.72 -9.40
CA ALA A 264 15.55 3.05 -9.94
C ALA A 264 15.11 4.51 -9.65
N VAL A 265 15.47 5.06 -8.49
CA VAL A 265 15.21 6.46 -8.13
C VAL A 265 16.09 7.44 -8.93
N HIS A 266 17.25 7.00 -9.43
CA HIS A 266 18.16 7.83 -10.23
C HIS A 266 18.07 7.60 -11.76
N ALA A 267 17.48 6.50 -12.20
CA ALA A 267 17.37 6.18 -13.62
C ALA A 267 16.26 6.99 -14.29
N ARG A 268 16.62 7.88 -15.24
CA ARG A 268 15.64 8.67 -16.01
C ARG A 268 14.72 7.80 -16.84
N HIS A 269 13.45 8.21 -16.95
CA HIS A 269 12.46 7.56 -17.79
C HIS A 269 11.89 8.51 -18.85
N ALA A 270 12.03 8.16 -20.13
CA ALA A 270 11.73 9.06 -21.24
C ALA A 270 10.27 9.56 -21.25
N ALA A 271 9.29 8.70 -20.92
CA ALA A 271 7.88 9.11 -20.88
C ALA A 271 7.62 10.11 -19.73
N TYR A 272 8.31 9.95 -18.60
CA TYR A 272 8.18 10.87 -17.46
C TYR A 272 8.94 12.17 -17.69
N GLY A 273 10.04 12.15 -18.46
CA GLY A 273 10.71 13.35 -18.96
C GLY A 273 9.77 14.24 -19.80
N LYS A 274 8.88 13.64 -20.61
CA LYS A 274 7.88 14.38 -21.41
C LYS A 274 6.80 15.09 -20.56
N ILE A 275 6.51 14.59 -19.35
CA ILE A 275 5.59 15.27 -18.41
C ILE A 275 6.21 16.58 -17.92
N GLY A 276 7.53 16.57 -17.71
CA GLY A 276 8.34 17.63 -17.13
C GLY A 276 8.23 17.70 -15.61
N VAL A 277 9.34 17.99 -14.91
CA VAL A 277 9.36 18.14 -13.44
C VAL A 277 8.66 19.43 -13.01
N ARG A 278 9.04 20.56 -13.64
CA ARG A 278 8.45 21.87 -13.40
C ARG A 278 8.12 22.55 -14.73
N VAL A 279 6.85 22.83 -14.96
CA VAL A 279 6.35 23.42 -16.21
C VAL A 279 5.59 24.69 -15.91
N ARG A 280 5.98 25.81 -16.54
CA ARG A 280 5.40 27.14 -16.30
C ARG A 280 5.37 27.50 -14.81
N GLY A 281 6.48 27.24 -14.11
CA GLY A 281 6.65 27.55 -12.70
C GLY A 281 5.98 26.58 -11.71
N ARG A 282 5.17 25.61 -12.17
CA ARG A 282 4.47 24.64 -11.31
C ARG A 282 5.09 23.24 -11.37
N TYR A 283 5.28 22.62 -10.21
CA TYR A 283 5.73 21.23 -10.13
C TYR A 283 4.62 20.26 -10.58
N ARG A 284 5.03 19.20 -11.28
CA ARG A 284 4.14 18.12 -11.74
C ARG A 284 4.51 16.76 -11.17
N GLN A 285 5.76 16.61 -10.73
CA GLN A 285 6.36 15.41 -10.15
C GLN A 285 7.66 15.81 -9.45
N LEU A 286 8.20 14.94 -8.61
CA LEU A 286 9.48 15.19 -7.91
C LEU A 286 10.68 15.05 -8.84
N SER A 287 10.66 14.03 -9.71
CA SER A 287 11.72 13.73 -10.66
C SER A 287 11.14 13.18 -11.96
N ASP A 288 11.97 13.01 -12.98
CA ASP A 288 11.68 12.28 -14.21
C ASP A 288 12.27 10.86 -14.22
N SER A 289 12.69 10.37 -13.05
CA SER A 289 13.21 9.02 -12.86
C SER A 289 12.11 7.96 -12.85
N VAL A 290 12.49 6.69 -13.05
CA VAL A 290 11.61 5.51 -13.01
C VAL A 290 10.76 5.53 -11.73
N LEU A 291 11.37 5.77 -10.58
CA LEU A 291 10.67 6.06 -9.32
C LEU A 291 10.95 7.50 -8.87
N GLN A 292 9.96 8.20 -8.33
CA GLN A 292 10.20 9.52 -7.70
C GLN A 292 10.95 9.40 -6.39
N VAL A 293 10.56 8.40 -5.59
CA VAL A 293 11.08 8.01 -4.28
C VAL A 293 10.84 6.51 -4.11
N GLU A 294 11.47 5.90 -3.12
CA GLU A 294 11.41 4.46 -2.84
C GLU A 294 9.98 3.98 -2.56
N ASN A 295 9.13 4.82 -1.95
CA ASN A 295 7.71 4.53 -1.68
C ASN A 295 6.85 4.35 -2.94
N GLU A 296 7.37 4.65 -4.14
CA GLU A 296 6.66 4.40 -5.40
C GLU A 296 6.80 2.94 -5.88
N TYR A 297 7.67 2.13 -5.25
CA TYR A 297 7.83 0.70 -5.54
C TYR A 297 6.88 -0.17 -4.71
#